data_AF-A0A9W6SUP9-F1
#
_entry.id   AF-A0A9W6SUP9-F1
#
_cell.length_a   1.000
_cell.length_b   1.000
_cell.length_c   1.000
_cell.angle_alpha   90.00
_cell.angle_beta   90.00
_cell.angle_gamma   90.00
#
_symmetry.space_group_name_H-M   'P 1'
#
loop_
_entity.id
_entity.type
_entity.pdbx_description
1 polymer ?
#
loop_
_entity_poly.entity_id
_entity_poly.type
_entity_poly.pdbx_seq_one_letter_code
_entity_poly.pdbx_strand_id
1 'polypeptide(L)'
;MVSKLSFKGDKKGNKKSRKHKIDDQVPEDDTGNKRLQSESGMNKVDNGESQVMIRVNNESVPLNSINQEEFETGWTVCTDVSELTSGSIVICFEREGDSSTEGNKSIGILNYDTKDRESSLQISGKDRFDIIKDSLTINKNDYDIIDCHSDLTKIEPNSKDQLFLPISIDKLISDNLSGGHNNVTDKSMKRVIIKNDQGYYLSYDRDSVGVNSCLKFDSKVVTSNQIFNFQIKYKNSNGERSGGEEGYYFHISVGDIKNKDKLIITGDSIKVIRDQDDLLNDLNEYLVKIKTINCNSYNKLKKELKEVKDNKDMIFDNSKDNELLNDKIRELINDGYKINNKILKDLKNSIKIGNLNEFLVEFKAKNKSDSMC
;
A
#
# COMPACT_ATOMS: atom_id res chain seq x y z
N MET A 1 -54.16 -21.89 -6.05
CA MET A 1 -54.23 -22.50 -4.71
C MET A 1 -52.89 -23.15 -4.39
N VAL A 2 -52.28 -22.65 -3.32
CA VAL A 2 -51.21 -23.14 -2.43
C VAL A 2 -50.42 -24.41 -2.77
N SER A 3 -49.09 -24.20 -2.78
CA SER A 3 -47.97 -25.05 -2.36
C SER A 3 -47.50 -26.22 -3.23
N LYS A 4 -46.19 -26.23 -3.48
CA LYS A 4 -45.29 -27.20 -2.81
C LYS A 4 -43.86 -26.65 -2.71
N LEU A 5 -43.43 -26.53 -1.46
CA LEU A 5 -42.04 -26.37 -1.01
C LEU A 5 -41.17 -27.53 -1.48
N SER A 6 -39.90 -27.27 -1.78
CA SER A 6 -38.83 -28.28 -1.68
C SER A 6 -37.72 -27.77 -0.76
N PHE A 7 -37.28 -28.65 0.13
CA PHE A 7 -36.43 -28.36 1.30
C PHE A 7 -34.94 -28.47 0.99
N LYS A 8 -34.13 -27.77 1.81
CA LYS A 8 -32.69 -28.01 2.02
C LYS A 8 -32.46 -29.48 2.39
N GLY A 9 -31.66 -30.22 1.60
CA GLY A 9 -31.10 -31.50 2.06
C GLY A 9 -30.73 -32.56 1.03
N ASP A 10 -31.12 -32.46 -0.24
CA ASP A 10 -30.86 -33.55 -1.19
C ASP A 10 -29.43 -33.52 -1.77
N LYS A 11 -28.51 -34.13 -1.02
CA LYS A 11 -27.24 -34.64 -1.53
C LYS A 11 -27.49 -35.94 -2.30
N LYS A 12 -27.26 -35.93 -3.62
CA LYS A 12 -26.75 -37.12 -4.34
C LYS A 12 -25.74 -36.68 -5.39
N GLY A 13 -24.49 -37.10 -5.18
CA GLY A 13 -23.40 -36.86 -6.09
C GLY A 13 -23.52 -37.66 -7.39
N ASN A 14 -22.88 -37.15 -8.43
CA ASN A 14 -22.28 -37.99 -9.46
C ASN A 14 -21.13 -37.24 -10.12
N LYS A 15 -19.91 -37.74 -9.89
CA LYS A 15 -18.75 -37.52 -10.74
C LYS A 15 -19.06 -38.10 -12.12
N LYS A 16 -18.73 -37.38 -13.20
CA LYS A 16 -18.25 -37.99 -14.44
C LYS A 16 -17.45 -36.98 -15.27
N SER A 17 -16.15 -37.26 -15.32
CA SER A 17 -15.20 -36.80 -16.32
C SER A 17 -15.65 -37.16 -17.74
N ARG A 18 -15.39 -36.29 -18.74
CA ARG A 18 -14.80 -36.71 -20.02
C ARG A 18 -14.33 -35.52 -20.87
N LYS A 19 -13.13 -35.72 -21.42
CA LYS A 19 -12.38 -34.89 -22.37
C LYS A 19 -12.89 -35.07 -23.81
N HIS A 20 -12.68 -34.00 -24.60
CA HIS A 20 -12.45 -33.88 -26.05
C HIS A 20 -13.49 -34.42 -27.06
N LYS A 21 -13.96 -33.56 -27.97
CA LYS A 21 -13.38 -33.40 -29.33
C LYS A 21 -13.91 -32.15 -30.04
N ILE A 22 -13.03 -31.58 -30.84
CA ILE A 22 -13.17 -30.48 -31.81
C ILE A 22 -13.67 -31.09 -33.14
N ASP A 23 -14.52 -30.38 -33.88
CA ASP A 23 -14.41 -30.18 -35.34
C ASP A 23 -15.45 -29.15 -35.85
N ASP A 24 -14.90 -28.03 -36.29
CA ASP A 24 -15.23 -27.10 -37.38
C ASP A 24 -16.63 -27.10 -38.04
N GLN A 25 -17.26 -25.93 -38.03
CA GLN A 25 -17.80 -25.25 -39.22
C GLN A 25 -18.04 -23.74 -38.93
N VAL A 26 -17.39 -22.90 -39.74
CA VAL A 26 -17.39 -21.42 -39.85
C VAL A 26 -18.58 -21.02 -40.77
N PRO A 27 -19.31 -19.88 -40.58
CA PRO A 27 -18.82 -18.55 -41.00
C PRO A 27 -19.20 -17.32 -40.14
N GLU A 28 -18.23 -16.41 -40.07
CA GLU A 28 -18.30 -14.93 -40.16
C GLU A 28 -19.57 -14.22 -39.66
N ASP A 29 -19.48 -13.53 -38.52
CA ASP A 29 -19.38 -12.06 -38.51
C ASP A 29 -19.24 -11.47 -37.09
N ASP A 30 -18.21 -10.63 -36.97
CA ASP A 30 -18.01 -9.42 -36.17
C ASP A 30 -18.35 -9.32 -34.66
N THR A 31 -17.39 -8.71 -33.95
CA THR A 31 -17.43 -8.16 -32.56
C THR A 31 -17.22 -9.09 -31.35
N GLY A 32 -16.03 -9.69 -31.29
CA GLY A 32 -15.01 -9.28 -30.29
C GLY A 32 -15.32 -9.34 -28.79
N ASN A 33 -15.65 -10.51 -28.24
CA ASN A 33 -15.51 -10.80 -26.80
C ASN A 33 -14.03 -11.09 -26.45
N LYS A 34 -13.24 -10.07 -26.10
CA LYS A 34 -11.91 -10.26 -25.52
C LYS A 34 -12.01 -10.46 -24.01
N ARG A 35 -11.82 -11.72 -23.60
CA ARG A 35 -11.37 -12.13 -22.25
C ARG A 35 -10.26 -11.19 -21.77
N LEU A 36 -10.51 -10.45 -20.69
CA LEU A 36 -9.48 -9.78 -19.89
C LEU A 36 -8.63 -10.86 -19.21
N GLN A 37 -7.60 -11.32 -19.91
CA GLN A 37 -6.45 -11.93 -19.27
C GLN A 37 -5.64 -10.81 -18.61
N SER A 38 -5.32 -11.04 -17.35
CA SER A 38 -4.39 -10.25 -16.55
C SER A 38 -3.02 -10.19 -17.23
N GLU A 39 -2.80 -9.15 -18.03
CA GLU A 39 -1.47 -8.70 -18.40
C GLU A 39 -0.98 -7.79 -17.27
N SER A 40 -0.14 -8.34 -16.40
CA SER A 40 0.86 -7.53 -15.72
C SER A 40 1.67 -6.85 -16.82
N GLY A 41 1.51 -5.53 -16.97
CA GLY A 41 2.07 -4.74 -18.06
C GLY A 41 3.59 -4.78 -18.10
N MET A 42 4.15 -5.81 -18.73
CA MET A 42 5.45 -5.73 -19.38
C MET A 42 5.20 -5.24 -20.81
N ASN A 43 5.13 -3.92 -20.97
CA ASN A 43 5.34 -3.34 -22.29
C ASN A 43 6.81 -3.56 -22.66
N LYS A 44 7.06 -4.60 -23.46
CA LYS A 44 8.26 -4.68 -24.27
C LYS A 44 8.09 -3.75 -25.47
N VAL A 45 9.15 -2.98 -25.71
CA VAL A 45 9.73 -2.52 -26.99
C VAL A 45 10.04 -1.02 -26.88
N ASP A 46 11.31 -0.67 -26.64
CA ASP A 46 12.18 -0.11 -27.67
C ASP A 46 13.63 0.02 -27.17
N ASN A 47 14.58 0.07 -28.11
CA ASN A 47 16.01 0.22 -27.84
C ASN A 47 16.31 1.51 -27.07
N GLY A 48 16.62 1.39 -25.77
CA GLY A 48 17.05 2.50 -24.92
C GLY A 48 16.57 2.25 -23.50
N GLU A 49 17.51 2.09 -22.56
CA GLU A 49 17.34 1.98 -21.10
C GLU A 49 15.93 1.62 -20.60
N SER A 50 15.71 0.40 -20.08
CA SER A 50 14.50 0.12 -19.31
C SER A 50 14.45 1.04 -18.09
N GLN A 51 13.75 2.16 -18.21
CA GLN A 51 13.50 3.10 -17.13
C GLN A 51 12.30 2.58 -16.33
N VAL A 52 12.50 2.40 -15.02
CA VAL A 52 11.43 2.06 -14.10
C VAL A 52 10.51 3.27 -14.00
N MET A 53 9.26 3.12 -14.42
CA MET A 53 8.24 4.16 -14.35
C MET A 53 7.44 4.02 -13.06
N ILE A 54 7.09 5.13 -12.44
CA ILE A 54 6.25 5.16 -11.25
C ILE A 54 5.09 6.13 -11.43
N ARG A 55 4.01 5.90 -10.71
CA ARG A 55 2.87 6.80 -10.71
C ARG A 55 2.97 7.77 -9.54
N VAL A 56 3.16 9.05 -9.85
CA VAL A 56 3.15 10.15 -8.89
C VAL A 56 2.11 11.15 -9.33
N ASN A 57 1.21 11.52 -8.41
CA ASN A 57 0.11 12.44 -8.68
C ASN A 57 -0.72 12.01 -9.91
N ASN A 58 -1.01 10.72 -10.03
CA ASN A 58 -1.66 10.06 -11.17
C ASN A 58 -0.86 10.06 -12.51
N GLU A 59 0.30 10.70 -12.57
CA GLU A 59 1.14 10.76 -13.76
C GLU A 59 2.24 9.69 -13.75
N SER A 60 2.55 9.14 -14.92
CA SER A 60 3.66 8.18 -15.08
C SER A 60 4.97 8.94 -15.27
N VAL A 61 5.83 8.91 -14.25
CA VAL A 61 7.12 9.61 -14.22
C VAL A 61 8.28 8.61 -14.11
N PRO A 62 9.39 8.83 -14.83
CA PRO A 62 10.59 8.01 -14.66
C PRO A 62 11.10 8.13 -13.23
N LEU A 63 11.37 7.01 -12.57
CA LEU A 63 11.82 7.02 -11.18
C LEU A 63 13.18 7.74 -11.01
N ASN A 64 13.99 7.81 -12.07
CA ASN A 64 15.26 8.54 -12.09
C ASN A 64 15.10 10.07 -12.14
N SER A 65 13.92 10.59 -12.52
CA SER A 65 13.67 12.04 -12.57
C SER A 65 13.22 12.60 -11.22
N ILE A 66 13.04 11.76 -10.21
CA ILE A 66 12.53 12.13 -8.91
C ILE A 66 13.69 12.38 -7.95
N ASN A 67 13.63 13.50 -7.22
CA ASN A 67 14.57 13.77 -6.15
C ASN A 67 14.36 12.75 -5.02
N GLN A 68 15.35 11.88 -4.81
CA GLN A 68 15.26 10.80 -3.82
C GLN A 68 15.06 11.33 -2.40
N GLU A 69 15.65 12.49 -2.06
CA GLU A 69 15.52 13.08 -0.73
C GLU A 69 14.08 13.53 -0.45
N GLU A 70 13.48 14.27 -1.39
CA GLU A 70 12.07 14.70 -1.31
C GLU A 70 11.12 13.51 -1.15
N PHE A 71 11.41 12.43 -1.86
CA PHE A 71 10.64 11.20 -1.76
C PHE A 71 10.83 10.50 -0.42
N GLU A 72 12.04 10.45 0.15
CA GLU A 72 12.28 9.76 1.43
C GLU A 72 11.73 10.54 2.63
N THR A 73 11.62 11.87 2.54
CA THR A 73 11.12 12.73 3.61
C THR A 73 9.62 12.98 3.57
N GLY A 74 9.01 12.95 2.38
CA GLY A 74 7.61 13.33 2.17
C GLY A 74 6.55 12.34 2.70
N TRP A 75 5.29 12.77 2.58
CA TRP A 75 4.10 12.01 2.98
C TRP A 75 3.20 11.69 1.80
N THR A 76 2.68 10.47 1.79
CA THR A 76 1.84 9.96 0.71
C THR A 76 0.53 9.37 1.21
N VAL A 77 -0.49 9.27 0.35
CA VAL A 77 -1.80 8.72 0.70
C VAL A 77 -1.70 7.19 0.84
N CYS A 78 -2.27 6.65 1.91
CA CYS A 78 -2.39 5.21 2.11
C CYS A 78 -3.52 4.66 1.23
N THR A 79 -3.21 3.75 0.31
CA THR A 79 -4.20 3.17 -0.63
C THR A 79 -4.49 1.70 -0.33
N ASP A 80 -3.87 1.14 0.70
CA ASP A 80 -4.05 -0.26 1.09
C ASP A 80 -3.89 -0.41 2.60
N VAL A 81 -4.85 -1.08 3.25
CA VAL A 81 -4.76 -1.41 4.68
C VAL A 81 -3.48 -2.17 5.01
N SER A 82 -2.90 -2.92 4.07
CA SER A 82 -1.63 -3.63 4.25
C SER A 82 -0.46 -2.71 4.62
N GLU A 83 -0.55 -1.40 4.34
CA GLU A 83 0.47 -0.40 4.66
C GLU A 83 0.41 0.09 6.13
N LEU A 84 -0.70 -0.15 6.84
CA LEU A 84 -0.90 0.18 8.27
C LEU A 84 -0.11 -0.75 9.23
N THR A 85 1.14 -1.03 8.87
CA THR A 85 2.12 -1.81 9.64
C THR A 85 3.52 -1.22 9.56
N SER A 86 3.74 -0.27 8.66
CA SER A 86 5.09 0.04 8.19
C SER A 86 5.67 1.35 8.72
N GLY A 87 5.07 1.97 9.74
CA GLY A 87 5.61 3.17 10.39
C GLY A 87 4.53 4.19 10.75
N SER A 88 4.94 5.43 11.04
CA SER A 88 4.02 6.49 11.47
C SER A 88 3.02 6.87 10.37
N ILE A 89 1.80 7.18 10.80
CA ILE A 89 0.68 7.65 9.99
C ILE A 89 0.16 8.98 10.51
N VAL A 90 -0.55 9.69 9.63
CA VAL A 90 -1.35 10.88 9.94
C VAL A 90 -2.79 10.59 9.53
N ILE A 91 -3.75 10.99 10.34
CA ILE A 91 -5.17 10.81 10.05
C ILE A 91 -5.78 12.19 9.78
N CYS A 92 -6.08 12.45 8.53
CA CYS A 92 -6.65 13.69 8.03
C CYS A 92 -8.14 13.52 7.75
N PHE A 93 -8.88 14.62 7.78
CA PHE A 93 -10.29 14.63 7.42
C PHE A 93 -10.71 15.97 6.83
N GLU A 94 -11.80 15.93 6.08
CA GLU A 94 -12.49 17.10 5.57
C GLU A 94 -13.98 16.98 5.94
N ARG A 95 -14.56 18.07 6.46
CA ARG A 95 -15.99 18.14 6.84
C ARG A 95 -16.58 19.44 6.32
N GLU A 96 -17.90 19.46 6.12
CA GLU A 96 -18.61 20.73 5.91
C GLU A 96 -18.40 21.62 7.15
N GLY A 97 -17.98 22.86 6.93
CA GLY A 97 -17.80 23.85 7.99
C GLY A 97 -19.13 24.35 8.54
N ASP A 98 -19.07 25.15 9.62
CA ASP A 98 -20.27 25.72 10.22
C ASP A 98 -21.10 26.50 9.19
N SER A 99 -22.41 26.22 9.21
CA SER A 99 -23.45 26.61 8.26
C SER A 99 -23.65 28.13 8.06
N SER A 100 -22.77 28.97 8.59
CA SER A 100 -22.83 30.43 8.49
C SER A 100 -22.21 30.97 7.20
N THR A 101 -21.45 30.16 6.47
CA THR A 101 -20.95 30.48 5.13
C THR A 101 -21.05 29.26 4.22
N GLU A 102 -21.99 29.29 3.26
CA GLU A 102 -22.12 28.24 2.25
C GLU A 102 -20.76 27.99 1.56
N GLY A 103 -20.30 26.74 1.56
CA GLY A 103 -19.13 26.30 0.78
C GLY A 103 -17.78 26.25 1.50
N ASN A 104 -17.68 26.62 2.78
CA ASN A 104 -16.41 26.48 3.51
C ASN A 104 -16.25 25.06 4.06
N LYS A 105 -15.36 24.27 3.45
CA LYS A 105 -14.93 22.98 4.00
C LYS A 105 -13.87 23.18 5.09
N SER A 106 -14.08 22.54 6.24
CA SER A 106 -13.11 22.46 7.32
C SER A 106 -12.22 21.24 7.13
N ILE A 107 -10.92 21.48 7.07
CA ILE A 107 -9.89 20.44 6.94
C ILE A 107 -9.15 20.37 8.27
N GLY A 108 -8.89 19.16 8.75
CA GLY A 108 -8.21 18.93 10.02
C GLY A 108 -7.36 17.68 10.04
N ILE A 109 -6.48 17.62 11.05
CA ILE A 109 -5.67 16.46 11.40
C ILE A 109 -6.00 16.05 12.82
N LEU A 110 -6.05 14.74 13.09
CA LEU A 110 -6.09 14.24 14.46
C LEU A 110 -4.74 14.41 15.16
N ASN A 111 -4.75 14.93 16.37
CA ASN A 111 -3.58 14.96 17.25
C ASN A 111 -3.97 14.49 18.66
N TYR A 112 -2.99 14.40 19.57
CA TYR A 112 -3.27 14.17 20.99
C TYR A 112 -2.73 15.31 21.84
N ASP A 113 -3.38 15.57 22.97
CA ASP A 113 -2.93 16.61 23.90
C ASP A 113 -1.64 16.19 24.61
N THR A 114 -0.55 16.91 24.35
CA THR A 114 0.74 16.65 25.01
C THR A 114 0.84 17.22 26.42
N LYS A 115 -0.09 18.10 26.82
CA LYS A 115 -0.09 18.76 28.14
C LYS A 115 -0.88 17.98 29.18
N ASP A 116 -1.81 17.14 28.76
CA ASP A 116 -2.58 16.28 29.64
C ASP A 116 -1.85 14.94 29.88
N ARG A 117 -1.88 14.44 31.13
CA ARG A 117 -1.38 13.09 31.46
C ARG A 117 -2.23 12.01 30.82
N GLU A 118 -3.50 12.31 30.58
CA GLU A 118 -4.43 11.47 29.82
C GLU A 118 -4.65 12.11 28.46
N SER A 119 -3.60 12.17 27.64
CA SER A 119 -3.56 12.79 26.32
C SER A 119 -4.78 12.44 25.45
N SER A 120 -5.81 13.27 25.55
CA SER A 120 -7.07 13.08 24.83
C SER A 120 -6.83 13.32 23.35
N LEU A 121 -7.58 12.59 22.52
CA LEU A 121 -7.56 12.85 21.08
C LEU A 121 -8.21 14.22 20.81
N GLN A 122 -7.57 15.01 19.96
CA GLN A 122 -7.97 16.38 19.61
C GLN A 122 -7.89 16.59 18.10
N ILE A 123 -8.43 17.73 17.67
CA ILE A 123 -8.37 18.19 16.29
C ILE A 123 -7.37 19.34 16.23
N SER A 124 -6.42 19.23 15.31
CA SER A 124 -5.54 20.34 14.94
C SER A 124 -6.27 21.24 13.95
N GLY A 125 -6.35 22.53 14.27
CA GLY A 125 -6.78 23.57 13.34
C GLY A 125 -5.78 23.78 12.20
N LYS A 126 -6.20 24.52 11.16
CA LYS A 126 -5.41 24.80 9.95
C LYS A 126 -4.07 25.51 10.23
N ASP A 127 -3.93 26.18 11.36
CA ASP A 127 -2.70 26.84 11.81
C ASP A 127 -1.64 25.85 12.35
N ARG A 128 -2.04 24.60 12.61
CA ARG A 128 -1.17 23.57 13.17
C ARG A 128 -0.75 22.52 12.13
N PHE A 129 -0.88 22.77 10.83
CA PHE A 129 -0.31 21.89 9.82
C PHE A 129 -0.02 22.64 8.53
N ASP A 130 0.81 22.06 7.67
CA ASP A 130 1.20 22.67 6.40
C ASP A 130 0.41 22.06 5.24
N ILE A 131 0.03 22.89 4.26
CA ILE A 131 -0.53 22.45 2.98
C ILE A 131 0.51 22.73 1.91
N ILE A 132 1.19 21.69 1.44
CA ILE A 132 2.29 21.80 0.49
C ILE A 132 1.76 21.73 -0.94
N LYS A 133 2.00 22.79 -1.73
CA LYS A 133 1.51 22.89 -3.11
C LYS A 133 1.97 21.72 -4.00
N ASP A 134 3.22 21.30 -3.83
CA ASP A 134 3.88 20.27 -4.62
C ASP A 134 3.99 18.93 -3.86
N SER A 135 2.97 18.57 -3.06
CA SER A 135 2.92 17.28 -2.38
C SER A 135 2.92 16.12 -3.39
N LEU A 136 3.71 15.08 -3.10
CA LEU A 136 3.83 13.90 -3.95
C LEU A 136 2.97 12.74 -3.40
N THR A 137 1.98 12.34 -4.17
CA THR A 137 1.16 11.16 -3.90
C THR A 137 1.62 10.00 -4.77
N ILE A 138 1.89 8.84 -4.16
CA ILE A 138 2.34 7.64 -4.85
C ILE A 138 1.14 6.73 -5.02
N ASN A 139 0.80 6.48 -6.28
CA ASN A 139 -0.26 5.55 -6.61
C ASN A 139 0.35 4.14 -6.69
N LYS A 140 -0.35 3.14 -6.13
CA LYS A 140 0.12 1.76 -6.14
C LYS A 140 -0.15 1.10 -7.50
N ASN A 141 -1.26 1.44 -8.14
CA ASN A 141 -1.67 0.92 -9.44
C ASN A 141 -2.20 2.02 -10.37
N ASP A 142 -2.28 1.74 -11.67
CA ASP A 142 -2.85 2.64 -12.69
C ASP A 142 -4.33 2.99 -12.47
N TYR A 143 -5.03 2.25 -11.61
CA TYR A 143 -6.45 2.45 -11.29
C TYR A 143 -6.67 3.20 -9.98
N ASP A 144 -5.61 3.52 -9.24
CA ASP A 144 -5.75 4.32 -8.02
C ASP A 144 -5.96 5.78 -8.44
N ILE A 145 -7.21 6.17 -8.61
CA ILE A 145 -7.58 7.55 -8.86
C ILE A 145 -7.65 8.24 -7.50
N ILE A 146 -6.72 9.16 -7.26
CA ILE A 146 -6.67 9.99 -6.05
C ILE A 146 -6.71 11.44 -6.50
N ASP A 147 -7.56 12.26 -5.90
CA ASP A 147 -7.51 13.70 -6.15
C ASP A 147 -6.24 14.33 -5.55
N CYS A 148 -5.22 14.46 -6.40
CA CYS A 148 -3.92 15.03 -6.02
C CYS A 148 -3.95 16.57 -6.00
N HIS A 149 -5.05 17.19 -6.41
CA HIS A 149 -5.24 18.63 -6.35
C HIS A 149 -5.93 19.08 -5.07
N SER A 150 -6.60 18.17 -4.38
CA SER A 150 -7.13 18.34 -3.03
C SER A 150 -6.15 18.99 -2.06
N ASP A 151 -6.63 19.90 -1.21
CA ASP A 151 -5.87 20.38 -0.06
C ASP A 151 -5.63 19.25 0.96
N LEU A 152 -6.54 18.27 1.05
CA LEU A 152 -6.45 17.15 1.99
C LEU A 152 -5.26 16.22 1.69
N THR A 153 -4.97 15.97 0.41
CA THR A 153 -3.83 15.14 0.00
C THR A 153 -2.49 15.86 0.17
N LYS A 154 -2.51 17.20 0.24
CA LYS A 154 -1.34 18.07 0.38
C LYS A 154 -0.93 18.38 1.82
N ILE A 155 -1.69 17.87 2.79
CA ILE A 155 -1.40 18.08 4.21
C ILE A 155 -0.10 17.39 4.64
N GLU A 156 0.77 18.12 5.31
CA GLU A 156 1.91 17.55 6.05
C GLU A 156 1.83 17.88 7.55
N PRO A 157 2.13 16.92 8.43
CA PRO A 157 2.16 17.15 9.87
C PRO A 157 3.36 18.03 10.23
N ASN A 158 3.17 19.01 11.12
CA ASN A 158 4.24 19.88 11.59
C ASN A 158 4.74 19.54 13.00
N SER A 159 4.08 18.58 13.67
CA SER A 159 4.37 18.23 15.06
C SER A 159 4.23 16.74 15.32
N LYS A 160 4.97 16.24 16.32
CA LYS A 160 4.99 14.81 16.70
C LYS A 160 3.66 14.35 17.31
N ASP A 161 2.86 15.25 17.84
CA ASP A 161 1.55 14.95 18.41
C ASP A 161 0.49 14.60 17.36
N GLN A 162 0.80 14.79 16.07
CA GLN A 162 -0.02 14.40 14.93
C GLN A 162 0.38 13.05 14.34
N LEU A 163 1.44 12.44 14.88
CA LEU A 163 2.00 11.20 14.37
C LEU A 163 1.54 10.02 15.21
N PHE A 164 0.94 9.04 14.56
CA PHE A 164 0.44 7.82 15.19
C PHE A 164 1.19 6.60 14.66
N LEU A 165 1.49 5.64 15.52
CA LEU A 165 2.09 4.36 15.12
C LEU A 165 1.02 3.27 15.13
N PRO A 166 0.48 2.84 13.97
CA PRO A 166 -0.42 1.71 13.88
C PRO A 166 0.38 0.41 13.94
N ILE A 167 -0.11 -0.54 14.72
CA ILE A 167 0.46 -1.89 14.82
C ILE A 167 -0.67 -2.88 14.52
N SER A 168 -0.51 -3.68 13.47
CA SER A 168 -1.50 -4.71 13.17
C SER A 168 -1.45 -5.84 14.17
N ILE A 169 -2.63 -6.27 14.59
CA ILE A 169 -2.83 -7.37 15.52
C ILE A 169 -3.59 -8.54 14.88
N ASP A 170 -3.84 -8.50 13.57
CA ASP A 170 -4.61 -9.53 12.88
C ASP A 170 -4.03 -10.93 13.08
N LYS A 171 -2.69 -11.07 13.00
CA LYS A 171 -2.00 -12.33 13.27
C LYS A 171 -2.15 -12.81 14.72
N LEU A 172 -2.08 -11.88 15.68
CA LEU A 172 -2.18 -12.20 17.11
C LEU A 172 -3.59 -12.65 17.50
N ILE A 173 -4.62 -12.12 16.85
CA ILE A 173 -6.01 -12.53 17.11
C ILE A 173 -6.36 -13.81 16.32
N SER A 174 -5.87 -13.97 15.09
CA SER A 174 -6.14 -15.17 14.28
C SER A 174 -5.55 -16.43 14.89
N ASP A 175 -4.36 -16.34 15.50
CA ASP A 175 -3.68 -17.51 16.10
C ASP A 175 -4.38 -18.00 17.38
N ASN A 176 -5.15 -17.14 18.04
CA ASN A 176 -5.93 -17.47 19.25
C ASN A 176 -7.34 -18.00 18.94
N LEU A 177 -7.82 -17.89 17.70
CA LEU A 177 -9.13 -18.39 17.27
C LEU A 177 -8.98 -19.72 16.52
N SER A 178 -8.35 -20.70 17.17
CA SER A 178 -8.30 -22.09 16.73
C SER A 178 -9.66 -22.78 16.98
N GLY A 179 -10.70 -22.33 16.28
CA GLY A 179 -12.01 -22.97 16.36
C GLY A 179 -13.16 -22.06 15.93
N GLY A 180 -13.44 -22.03 14.63
CA GLY A 180 -14.72 -21.54 14.12
C GLY A 180 -14.60 -20.52 12.99
N HIS A 181 -14.93 -20.99 11.78
CA HIS A 181 -15.43 -20.25 10.62
C HIS A 181 -15.49 -18.71 10.74
N ASN A 182 -14.50 -18.03 10.17
CA ASN A 182 -14.66 -17.15 9.01
C ASN A 182 -13.31 -16.50 8.67
N ASN A 183 -12.53 -17.16 7.82
CA ASN A 183 -11.40 -16.57 7.08
C ASN A 183 -11.93 -15.60 6.01
N VAL A 184 -12.63 -14.57 6.46
CA VAL A 184 -12.92 -13.38 5.65
C VAL A 184 -12.39 -12.21 6.46
N THR A 185 -11.07 -12.14 6.60
CA THR A 185 -10.45 -10.81 6.61
C THR A 185 -10.80 -10.22 5.27
N ASP A 186 -11.86 -9.40 5.25
CA ASP A 186 -12.13 -8.52 4.14
C ASP A 186 -10.80 -7.87 3.76
N LYS A 187 -10.35 -8.05 2.52
CA LYS A 187 -9.04 -7.53 2.08
C LYS A 187 -8.96 -6.02 2.24
N SER A 188 -10.10 -5.37 2.39
CA SER A 188 -10.23 -3.94 2.64
C SER A 188 -10.17 -3.56 4.12
N MET A 189 -10.00 -4.49 5.07
CA MET A 189 -10.02 -4.20 6.51
C MET A 189 -8.81 -4.76 7.25
N LYS A 190 -8.36 -4.03 8.26
CA LYS A 190 -7.26 -4.44 9.15
C LYS A 190 -7.52 -4.01 10.59
N ARG A 191 -7.20 -4.89 11.54
CA ARG A 191 -7.24 -4.59 12.98
C ARG A 191 -5.90 -4.06 13.43
N VAL A 192 -5.94 -2.87 14.02
CA VAL A 192 -4.76 -2.15 14.49
C VAL A 192 -4.94 -1.68 15.92
N ILE A 193 -3.83 -1.60 16.63
CA ILE A 193 -3.70 -0.76 17.83
C ILE A 193 -2.93 0.49 17.43
N ILE A 194 -3.29 1.63 17.99
CA ILE A 194 -2.65 2.92 17.69
C ILE A 194 -1.83 3.35 18.89
N LYS A 195 -0.57 3.70 18.68
CA LYS A 195 0.38 4.10 19.73
C LYS A 195 0.92 5.52 19.46
N ASN A 196 1.06 6.34 20.49
CA ASN A 196 1.72 7.65 20.39
C ASN A 196 3.25 7.55 20.58
N ASP A 197 3.96 8.67 20.44
CA ASP A 197 5.43 8.71 20.57
C ASP A 197 5.91 8.46 22.02
N GLN A 198 5.07 8.76 23.02
CA GLN A 198 5.30 8.51 24.44
C GLN A 198 5.11 7.04 24.85
N GLY A 199 4.58 6.23 23.95
CA GLY A 199 4.46 4.81 24.11
C GLY A 199 3.13 4.31 24.69
N TYR A 200 2.13 5.18 24.80
CA TYR A 200 0.77 4.85 25.20
C TYR A 200 -0.08 4.46 23.99
N TYR A 201 -1.04 3.57 24.22
CA TYR A 201 -2.02 3.12 23.25
C TYR A 201 -3.29 3.94 23.36
N LEU A 202 -3.88 4.27 22.21
CA LEU A 202 -5.21 4.88 22.15
C LEU A 202 -6.23 3.88 22.70
N SER A 203 -6.97 4.30 23.73
CA SER A 203 -8.02 3.55 24.37
C SER A 203 -9.37 4.18 24.06
N TYR A 204 -10.39 3.34 23.99
CA TYR A 204 -11.78 3.75 23.97
C TYR A 204 -12.46 3.36 25.27
N ASP A 205 -13.01 4.37 25.94
CA ASP A 205 -13.88 4.16 27.08
C ASP A 205 -15.30 3.82 26.61
N ARG A 206 -15.67 2.54 26.76
CA ARG A 206 -16.97 2.00 26.34
C ARG A 206 -18.13 2.55 27.16
N ASP A 207 -17.87 3.05 28.37
CA ASP A 207 -18.92 3.60 29.22
C ASP A 207 -19.25 5.04 28.84
N SER A 208 -18.42 5.66 27.98
CA SER A 208 -18.51 7.05 27.53
C SER A 208 -18.94 7.19 26.05
N VAL A 209 -19.72 6.25 25.51
CA VAL A 209 -20.18 6.30 24.09
C VAL A 209 -20.94 7.61 23.81
N GLY A 210 -20.61 8.27 22.70
CA GLY A 210 -21.23 9.54 22.30
C GLY A 210 -20.78 10.78 23.08
N VAL A 211 -19.89 10.61 24.07
CA VAL A 211 -19.31 11.70 24.86
C VAL A 211 -17.99 12.17 24.25
N ASN A 212 -17.74 13.48 24.28
CA ASN A 212 -16.44 14.05 23.92
C ASN A 212 -15.39 13.52 24.89
N SER A 213 -14.19 13.16 24.41
CA SER A 213 -13.10 12.59 25.22
C SER A 213 -13.23 11.10 25.58
N CYS A 214 -14.07 10.34 24.88
CA CYS A 214 -14.11 8.87 25.00
C CYS A 214 -12.85 8.16 24.45
N LEU A 215 -11.92 8.90 23.85
CA LEU A 215 -10.68 8.40 23.25
C LEU A 215 -9.46 9.08 23.87
N LYS A 216 -8.58 8.28 24.49
CA LYS A 216 -7.42 8.78 25.25
C LYS A 216 -6.18 7.91 25.04
N PHE A 217 -4.99 8.50 25.07
CA PHE A 217 -3.72 7.76 25.11
C PHE A 217 -3.27 7.52 26.56
N ASP A 218 -3.98 6.66 27.29
CA ASP A 218 -3.75 6.42 28.72
C ASP A 218 -3.20 5.02 29.05
N SER A 219 -3.27 4.08 28.10
CA SER A 219 -2.95 2.68 28.37
C SER A 219 -1.55 2.30 27.89
N LYS A 220 -0.78 1.57 28.72
CA LYS A 220 0.45 0.88 28.28
C LYS A 220 0.23 -0.60 27.94
N VAL A 221 -1.01 -1.07 28.07
CA VAL A 221 -1.38 -2.47 27.88
C VAL A 221 -2.47 -2.57 26.81
N VAL A 222 -2.37 -3.58 25.96
CA VAL A 222 -3.35 -3.83 24.91
C VAL A 222 -4.46 -4.71 25.45
N THR A 223 -5.69 -4.19 25.44
CA THR A 223 -6.93 -4.92 25.70
C THR A 223 -7.90 -4.71 24.53
N SER A 224 -9.12 -5.23 24.63
CA SER A 224 -10.15 -5.02 23.61
C SER A 224 -10.58 -3.57 23.40
N ASN A 225 -10.20 -2.66 24.31
CA ASN A 225 -10.51 -1.22 24.22
C ASN A 225 -9.48 -0.45 23.38
N GLN A 226 -8.35 -1.06 23.05
CA GLN A 226 -7.30 -0.46 22.22
C GLN A 226 -7.34 -0.97 20.76
N ILE A 227 -8.36 -1.75 20.40
CA ILE A 227 -8.49 -2.36 19.07
C ILE A 227 -9.37 -1.49 18.19
N PHE A 228 -8.80 -1.01 17.09
CA PHE A 228 -9.46 -0.22 16.06
C PHE A 228 -9.47 -1.02 14.75
N ASN A 229 -10.58 -0.95 14.02
CA ASN A 229 -10.72 -1.54 12.70
C ASN A 229 -10.65 -0.42 11.66
N PHE A 230 -9.69 -0.53 10.75
CA PHE A 230 -9.51 0.37 9.63
C PHE A 230 -10.02 -0.34 8.39
N GLN A 231 -11.11 0.17 7.81
CA GLN A 231 -11.65 -0.33 6.55
C GLN A 231 -11.46 0.71 5.45
N ILE A 232 -10.80 0.35 4.36
CA ILE A 232 -10.64 1.23 3.21
C ILE A 232 -11.84 1.09 2.25
N LYS A 233 -12.40 2.21 1.81
CA LYS A 233 -13.46 2.27 0.81
C LYS A 233 -13.08 3.26 -0.28
N TYR A 234 -13.46 2.94 -1.51
CA TYR A 234 -13.29 3.85 -2.65
C TYR A 234 -14.56 4.68 -2.83
N LYS A 235 -14.42 6.01 -2.85
CA LYS A 235 -15.50 6.95 -3.14
C LYS A 235 -15.42 7.35 -4.60
N ASN A 236 -16.49 7.08 -5.35
CA ASN A 236 -16.64 7.45 -6.76
C ASN A 236 -17.55 8.67 -6.86
N SER A 237 -17.25 9.62 -7.76
CA SER A 237 -18.04 10.84 -7.97
C SER A 237 -19.46 10.59 -8.50
N ASN A 238 -19.76 9.37 -8.97
CA ASN A 238 -21.01 9.03 -9.65
C ASN A 238 -22.18 8.55 -8.75
N GLY A 239 -22.02 8.55 -7.43
CA GLY A 239 -23.03 8.00 -6.50
C GLY A 239 -23.47 9.00 -5.43
N GLU A 240 -24.51 9.77 -5.73
CA GLU A 240 -25.42 10.47 -4.83
C GLU A 240 -24.85 11.13 -3.54
N ARG A 241 -24.79 12.47 -3.62
CA ARG A 241 -24.77 13.48 -2.54
C ARG A 241 -23.47 13.63 -1.72
N SER A 242 -23.01 14.89 -1.76
CA SER A 242 -22.09 15.57 -0.84
C SER A 242 -20.58 15.46 -1.17
N GLY A 243 -20.14 16.37 -2.05
CA GLY A 243 -18.93 17.19 -1.87
C GLY A 243 -17.54 16.55 -1.77
N GLY A 244 -17.43 15.22 -1.75
CA GLY A 244 -16.15 14.54 -1.59
C GLY A 244 -15.43 14.32 -2.92
N GLU A 245 -14.12 14.46 -2.89
CA GLU A 245 -13.25 14.18 -4.03
C GLU A 245 -13.06 12.66 -4.19
N GLU A 246 -12.82 12.22 -5.43
CA GLU A 246 -12.60 10.79 -5.71
C GLU A 246 -11.32 10.28 -5.04
N GLY A 247 -11.41 9.12 -4.42
CA GLY A 247 -10.25 8.54 -3.76
C GLY A 247 -10.56 7.44 -2.75
N TYR A 248 -9.50 7.00 -2.08
CA TYR A 248 -9.57 6.02 -1.01
C TYR A 248 -9.69 6.70 0.36
N TYR A 249 -10.72 6.32 1.09
CA TYR A 249 -10.98 6.80 2.44
C TYR A 249 -11.08 5.64 3.41
N PHE A 250 -10.57 5.87 4.61
CA PHE A 250 -10.64 4.94 5.73
C PHE A 250 -11.88 5.24 6.57
N HIS A 251 -12.61 4.17 6.86
CA HIS A 251 -13.64 4.10 7.87
C HIS A 251 -13.04 3.48 9.13
N ILE A 252 -13.07 4.23 10.22
CA ILE A 252 -12.46 3.82 11.49
C ILE A 252 -13.58 3.45 12.47
N SER A 253 -13.56 2.20 12.94
CA SER A 253 -14.46 1.71 13.99
C SER A 253 -13.68 1.11 15.17
N VAL A 254 -14.33 0.98 16.33
CA VAL A 254 -13.68 0.55 17.58
C VAL A 254 -14.34 -0.72 18.13
N GLY A 255 -13.52 -1.61 18.69
CA GLY A 255 -14.00 -2.84 19.33
C GLY A 255 -14.34 -3.96 18.34
N ASP A 256 -15.34 -4.78 18.67
CA ASP A 256 -15.78 -5.87 17.80
C ASP A 256 -16.36 -5.31 16.49
N ILE A 257 -15.98 -5.91 15.37
CA ILE A 257 -16.47 -5.59 14.02
C ILE A 257 -18.00 -5.55 13.97
N LYS A 258 -18.68 -6.34 14.82
CA LYS A 258 -20.14 -6.36 14.91
C LYS A 258 -20.75 -5.11 15.55
N ASN A 259 -20.01 -4.38 16.39
CA ASN A 259 -20.58 -3.35 17.24
C ASN A 259 -20.92 -2.06 16.48
N LYS A 260 -20.46 -1.90 15.23
CA LYS A 260 -20.69 -0.71 14.38
C LYS A 260 -20.42 0.63 15.10
N ASP A 261 -19.50 0.63 16.06
CA ASP A 261 -19.10 1.80 16.83
C ASP A 261 -18.06 2.58 15.99
N LYS A 262 -18.47 3.69 15.36
CA LYS A 262 -17.67 4.47 14.41
C LYS A 262 -17.05 5.70 15.07
N LEU A 263 -15.83 6.03 14.67
CA LEU A 263 -15.20 7.31 15.00
C LEU A 263 -15.87 8.42 14.17
N ILE A 264 -16.40 9.46 14.84
CA ILE A 264 -17.10 10.56 14.20
C ILE A 264 -16.49 11.88 14.66
N ILE A 265 -16.25 12.77 13.68
CA ILE A 265 -15.81 14.14 13.91
C ILE A 265 -16.88 15.10 13.42
N THR A 266 -17.30 16.02 14.28
CA THR A 266 -18.28 17.07 13.97
C THR A 266 -17.86 18.36 14.65
N GLY A 267 -17.54 19.41 13.87
CA GLY A 267 -16.90 20.61 14.41
C GLY A 267 -15.62 20.25 15.17
N ASP A 268 -15.49 20.74 16.40
CA ASP A 268 -14.34 20.46 17.28
C ASP A 268 -14.53 19.20 18.16
N SER A 269 -15.58 18.41 17.91
CA SER A 269 -15.96 17.26 18.73
C SER A 269 -15.54 15.94 18.10
N ILE A 270 -14.79 15.13 18.84
CA ILE A 270 -14.47 13.74 18.51
C ILE A 270 -15.31 12.80 19.39
N LYS A 271 -16.07 11.91 18.77
CA LYS A 271 -16.94 10.93 19.45
C LYS A 271 -16.82 9.55 18.82
N VAL A 272 -17.17 8.53 19.59
CA VAL A 272 -17.48 7.20 19.07
C VAL A 272 -19.00 7.01 19.14
N ILE A 273 -19.63 6.73 18.01
CA ILE A 273 -21.09 6.62 17.88
C ILE A 273 -21.43 5.26 17.30
N ARG A 274 -22.41 4.59 17.91
CA ARG A 274 -22.98 3.35 17.37
C ARG A 274 -23.90 3.67 16.19
N ASP A 275 -23.53 3.22 15.00
CA ASP A 275 -24.28 3.48 13.77
C ASP A 275 -24.84 2.18 13.19
N GLN A 276 -26.02 1.77 13.67
CA GLN A 276 -26.64 0.49 13.29
C GLN A 276 -27.05 0.44 11.81
N ASP A 277 -27.47 1.58 11.27
CA ASP A 277 -28.08 1.71 9.94
C ASP A 277 -27.10 2.26 8.89
N ASP A 278 -25.84 2.45 9.26
CA ASP A 278 -24.77 2.96 8.38
C ASP A 278 -25.06 4.37 7.81
N LEU A 279 -25.76 5.20 8.59
CA LEU A 279 -26.20 6.54 8.21
C LEU A 279 -25.11 7.61 8.36
N LEU A 280 -24.03 7.32 9.10
CA LEU A 280 -22.95 8.26 9.41
C LEU A 280 -21.66 7.94 8.64
N ASN A 281 -21.77 7.26 7.49
CA ASN A 281 -20.62 6.84 6.71
C ASN A 281 -19.80 8.02 6.18
N ASP A 282 -20.47 9.07 5.71
CA ASP A 282 -19.89 10.33 5.25
C ASP A 282 -19.06 11.03 6.34
N LEU A 283 -19.55 11.03 7.58
CA LEU A 283 -18.84 11.58 8.73
C LEU A 283 -17.73 10.66 9.28
N ASN A 284 -17.63 9.43 8.77
CA ASN A 284 -16.60 8.44 9.11
C ASN A 284 -15.57 8.26 7.99
N GLU A 285 -15.43 9.22 7.08
CA GLU A 285 -14.41 9.21 6.02
C GLU A 285 -13.13 9.93 6.50
N TYR A 286 -12.00 9.23 6.44
CA TYR A 286 -10.68 9.74 6.82
C TYR A 286 -9.64 9.46 5.73
N LEU A 287 -8.81 10.44 5.42
CA LEU A 287 -7.63 10.23 4.57
C LEU A 287 -6.44 9.91 5.47
N VAL A 288 -5.86 8.73 5.32
CA VAL A 288 -4.67 8.33 6.09
C VAL A 288 -3.44 8.57 5.23
N LYS A 289 -2.49 9.36 5.73
CA LYS A 289 -1.18 9.53 5.11
C LYS A 289 -0.14 8.68 5.82
N ILE A 290 0.81 8.16 5.07
CA ILE A 290 1.99 7.44 5.56
C ILE A 290 3.24 8.12 5.06
N LYS A 291 4.34 8.03 5.81
CA LYS A 291 5.62 8.51 5.30
C LYS A 291 6.00 7.70 4.06
N THR A 292 6.41 8.36 2.98
CA THR A 292 6.70 7.71 1.70
C THR A 292 7.73 6.58 1.82
N ILE A 293 8.77 6.76 2.65
CA ILE A 293 9.79 5.72 2.90
C ILE A 293 9.20 4.42 3.49
N ASN A 294 8.06 4.52 4.16
CA ASN A 294 7.34 3.43 4.79
C ASN A 294 6.27 2.80 3.87
N CYS A 295 6.00 3.41 2.73
CA CYS A 295 5.05 2.88 1.74
C CYS A 295 5.59 1.59 1.11
N ASN A 296 4.74 0.58 1.00
CA ASN A 296 5.12 -0.71 0.41
C ASN A 296 5.45 -0.57 -1.07
N SER A 297 4.70 0.28 -1.80
CA SER A 297 4.93 0.57 -3.22
C SER A 297 6.31 1.19 -3.43
N TYR A 298 6.67 2.21 -2.64
CA TYR A 298 8.01 2.80 -2.71
C TYR A 298 9.12 1.79 -2.41
N ASN A 299 8.96 0.95 -1.39
CA ASN A 299 9.98 -0.05 -1.04
C ASN A 299 10.20 -1.10 -2.14
N LYS A 300 9.16 -1.47 -2.89
CA LYS A 300 9.32 -2.35 -4.07
C LYS A 300 10.09 -1.63 -5.17
N LEU A 301 9.70 -0.39 -5.49
CA LEU A 301 10.35 0.43 -6.50
C LEU A 301 11.82 0.69 -6.18
N LYS A 302 12.16 0.94 -4.92
CA LYS A 302 13.55 1.10 -4.47
C LYS A 302 14.39 -0.16 -4.66
N LYS A 303 13.80 -1.35 -4.48
CA LYS A 303 14.48 -2.63 -4.76
C LYS A 303 14.70 -2.81 -6.25
N GLU A 304 13.69 -2.54 -7.07
CA GLU A 304 13.79 -2.61 -8.53
C GLU A 304 14.84 -1.62 -9.07
N LEU A 305 14.92 -0.40 -8.55
CA LEU A 305 16.01 0.54 -8.86
C LEU A 305 17.37 -0.03 -8.54
N LYS A 306 17.51 -0.64 -7.36
CA LYS A 306 18.78 -1.20 -6.93
C LYS A 306 19.19 -2.31 -7.89
N GLU A 307 18.27 -3.18 -8.28
CA GLU A 307 18.51 -4.21 -9.28
C GLU A 307 18.88 -3.62 -10.65
N VAL A 308 18.20 -2.55 -11.09
CA VAL A 308 18.51 -1.87 -12.36
C VAL A 308 19.86 -1.16 -12.31
N LYS A 309 20.23 -0.51 -11.20
CA LYS A 309 21.55 0.12 -11.00
C LYS A 309 22.66 -0.92 -10.93
N ASP A 310 22.45 -1.97 -10.15
CA ASP A 310 23.38 -3.10 -10.04
C ASP A 310 23.57 -3.78 -11.40
N ASN A 311 22.53 -3.84 -12.25
CA ASN A 311 22.60 -4.35 -13.62
C ASN A 311 23.20 -3.35 -14.62
N LYS A 312 23.00 -2.03 -14.47
CA LYS A 312 23.71 -0.99 -15.24
C LYS A 312 25.22 -1.10 -15.01
N ASP A 313 25.63 -1.37 -13.78
CA ASP A 313 27.03 -1.66 -13.44
C ASP A 313 27.56 -2.96 -14.06
N MET A 314 26.72 -3.80 -14.68
CA MET A 314 27.12 -5.00 -15.42
C MET A 314 27.22 -4.81 -16.93
N ILE A 315 26.74 -3.68 -17.47
CA ILE A 315 26.74 -3.39 -18.91
C ILE A 315 27.77 -2.29 -19.20
N PHE A 316 28.58 -2.44 -20.24
CA PHE A 316 29.47 -1.39 -20.74
C PHE A 316 28.68 -0.36 -21.56
N ASP A 317 29.09 0.90 -21.53
CA ASP A 317 28.53 1.92 -22.43
C ASP A 317 28.93 1.66 -23.90
N ASN A 318 30.01 0.88 -24.11
CA ASN A 318 30.50 0.47 -25.42
C ASN A 318 29.91 -0.89 -25.83
N SER A 319 29.27 -0.94 -27.01
CA SER A 319 28.65 -2.15 -27.55
C SER A 319 29.65 -3.28 -27.82
N LYS A 320 30.89 -2.96 -28.22
CA LYS A 320 31.94 -3.97 -28.48
C LYS A 320 32.38 -4.68 -27.20
N ASP A 321 32.45 -3.95 -26.10
CA ASP A 321 32.85 -4.52 -24.80
C ASP A 321 31.73 -5.39 -24.21
N ASN A 322 30.46 -5.06 -24.52
CA ASN A 322 29.31 -5.92 -24.19
C ASN A 322 29.28 -7.21 -25.00
N GLU A 323 29.57 -7.16 -26.30
CA GLU A 323 29.70 -8.37 -27.13
C GLU A 323 30.81 -9.28 -26.60
N LEU A 324 31.99 -8.71 -26.31
CA LEU A 324 33.11 -9.44 -25.74
C LEU A 324 32.78 -10.07 -24.38
N LEU A 325 32.10 -9.32 -23.50
CA LEU A 325 31.63 -9.83 -22.21
C LEU A 325 30.67 -11.00 -22.38
N ASN A 326 29.68 -10.87 -23.28
CA ASN A 326 28.68 -11.91 -23.55
C ASN A 326 29.31 -13.17 -24.13
N ASP A 327 30.26 -13.03 -25.05
CA ASP A 327 30.96 -14.18 -25.64
C ASP A 327 31.77 -14.94 -24.60
N LYS A 328 32.43 -14.23 -23.67
CA LYS A 328 33.18 -14.88 -22.58
C LYS A 328 32.29 -15.50 -21.50
N ILE A 329 31.14 -14.91 -21.21
CA ILE A 329 30.12 -15.53 -20.36
C ILE A 329 29.65 -16.85 -21.00
N ARG A 330 29.34 -16.85 -22.30
CA ARG A 330 28.95 -18.07 -23.02
C ARG A 330 30.05 -19.12 -23.03
N GLU A 331 31.30 -18.72 -23.25
CA GLU A 331 32.46 -19.62 -23.19
C GLU A 331 32.56 -20.31 -21.82
N LEU A 332 32.48 -19.55 -20.73
CA LEU A 332 32.56 -20.10 -19.37
C LEU A 332 31.36 -20.99 -19.02
N ILE A 333 30.16 -20.67 -19.50
CA ILE A 333 28.98 -21.54 -19.33
C ILE A 333 29.16 -22.85 -20.09
N ASN A 334 29.66 -22.79 -21.34
CA ASN A 334 29.94 -23.98 -22.15
C ASN A 334 31.02 -24.86 -21.51
N ASP A 335 32.00 -24.25 -20.84
CA ASP A 335 33.02 -24.95 -20.05
C ASP A 335 32.50 -25.49 -18.70
N GLY A 336 31.21 -25.29 -18.38
CA GLY A 336 30.54 -25.84 -17.19
C GLY A 336 30.62 -24.97 -15.94
N TYR A 337 31.10 -23.73 -16.03
CA TYR A 337 31.21 -22.82 -14.88
C TYR A 337 29.88 -22.12 -14.59
N LYS A 338 29.49 -22.08 -13.30
CA LYS A 338 28.34 -21.30 -12.85
C LYS A 338 28.73 -19.83 -12.71
N ILE A 339 28.12 -18.98 -13.52
CA ILE A 339 28.37 -17.53 -13.51
C ILE A 339 27.56 -16.87 -12.40
N ASN A 340 28.24 -16.14 -11.52
CA ASN A 340 27.64 -15.33 -10.46
C ASN A 340 28.08 -13.87 -10.60
N ASN A 341 27.50 -12.97 -9.79
CA ASN A 341 27.74 -11.53 -9.92
C ASN A 341 29.20 -11.13 -9.69
N LYS A 342 29.96 -11.92 -8.92
CA LYS A 342 31.39 -11.69 -8.68
C LYS A 342 32.19 -11.96 -9.96
N ILE A 343 31.95 -13.10 -10.60
CA ILE A 343 32.61 -13.49 -11.87
C ILE A 343 32.30 -12.46 -12.97
N LEU A 344 31.05 -12.01 -13.06
CA LEU A 344 30.64 -10.96 -14.01
C LEU A 344 31.40 -9.65 -13.78
N LYS A 345 31.54 -9.23 -12.51
CA LYS A 345 32.27 -8.02 -12.15
C LYS A 345 33.77 -8.13 -12.44
N ASP A 346 34.37 -9.28 -12.16
CA ASP A 346 35.79 -9.54 -12.40
C ASP A 346 36.09 -9.62 -13.92
N LEU A 347 35.21 -10.23 -14.72
CA LEU A 347 35.27 -10.21 -16.19
C LEU A 347 35.19 -8.78 -16.72
N LYS A 348 34.23 -7.99 -16.22
CA LYS A 348 34.06 -6.59 -16.63
C LYS A 348 35.32 -5.77 -16.33
N ASN A 349 35.88 -5.91 -15.14
CA ASN A 349 37.11 -5.21 -14.77
C ASN A 349 38.30 -5.64 -15.64
N SER A 350 38.40 -6.93 -15.95
CA SER A 350 39.48 -7.46 -16.78
C SER A 350 39.39 -6.97 -18.23
N ILE A 351 38.17 -6.80 -18.78
CA ILE A 351 37.95 -6.15 -20.07
C ILE A 351 38.36 -4.67 -20.01
N LYS A 352 37.97 -3.92 -18.96
CA LYS A 352 38.35 -2.49 -18.79
C LYS A 352 39.87 -2.28 -18.75
N ILE A 353 40.58 -3.18 -18.07
CA ILE A 353 42.04 -3.08 -17.85
C ILE A 353 42.81 -3.72 -19.03
N GLY A 354 42.11 -4.33 -19.99
CA GLY A 354 42.74 -5.00 -21.14
C GLY A 354 43.41 -6.33 -20.80
N ASN A 355 43.08 -6.91 -19.65
CA ASN A 355 43.72 -8.13 -19.11
C ASN A 355 42.79 -9.35 -19.06
N LEU A 356 41.83 -9.42 -19.98
CA LEU A 356 40.82 -10.49 -20.02
C LEU A 356 41.42 -11.89 -20.14
N ASN A 357 42.49 -12.06 -20.94
CA ASN A 357 43.09 -13.37 -21.18
C ASN A 357 43.79 -13.92 -19.95
N GLU A 358 44.55 -13.10 -19.21
CA GLU A 358 45.21 -13.54 -17.98
C GLU A 358 44.18 -13.91 -16.91
N PHE A 359 43.14 -13.09 -16.73
CA PHE A 359 42.04 -13.40 -15.83
C PHE A 359 41.36 -14.74 -16.15
N LEU A 360 41.06 -15.01 -17.43
CA LEU A 360 40.42 -16.27 -17.84
C LEU A 360 41.33 -17.48 -17.56
N VAL A 361 42.64 -17.36 -17.76
CA VAL A 361 43.61 -18.42 -17.47
C VAL A 361 43.66 -18.70 -15.97
N GLU A 362 43.78 -17.66 -15.14
CA GLU A 362 43.79 -17.80 -13.68
C GLU A 362 42.49 -18.38 -13.14
N PHE A 363 41.35 -17.90 -13.65
CA PHE A 363 40.03 -18.36 -13.26
C PHE A 363 39.82 -19.86 -13.58
N LYS A 364 40.20 -20.30 -14.78
CA LYS A 364 40.09 -21.71 -15.18
C LYS A 364 41.10 -22.59 -14.42
N ALA A 365 42.31 -22.10 -14.15
CA ALA A 365 43.31 -22.83 -13.37
C ALA A 365 42.85 -23.07 -11.93
N LYS A 366 42.32 -22.03 -11.27
CA LYS A 366 41.84 -22.09 -9.88
C LYS A 366 40.64 -23.01 -9.70
N ASN A 367 39.70 -22.99 -10.64
CA ASN A 367 38.53 -23.88 -10.55
C ASN A 367 38.84 -25.34 -10.93
N LYS A 368 39.90 -25.59 -11.72
CA LYS A 368 40.41 -26.95 -11.95
C LYS A 368 41.12 -27.53 -10.73
N SER A 369 41.83 -26.71 -9.93
CA SER A 369 42.45 -27.18 -8.70
C SER A 369 41.43 -27.50 -7.61
N ASP A 370 40.33 -26.73 -7.54
CA ASP A 370 39.25 -26.96 -6.56
C ASP A 370 38.37 -28.18 -6.90
N SER A 371 38.30 -28.62 -8.17
CA SER A 371 37.54 -29.83 -8.56
C SER A 371 38.34 -31.13 -8.44
N MET A 372 39.64 -31.07 -8.11
CA MET A 372 40.56 -32.20 -7.98
C MET A 372 40.93 -32.54 -6.53
N CYS A 373 40.30 -31.88 -5.55
CA CYS A 373 40.42 -32.18 -4.12
C CYS A 373 39.17 -32.87 -3.57
#